data_AF-A0AA90NHD5-F1
#
_entry.id   AF-A0AA90NHD5-F1
#
_cell.length_a   1.000
_cell.length_b   1.000
_cell.length_c   1.000
_cell.angle_alpha   90.00
_cell.angle_beta   90.00
_cell.angle_gamma   90.00
#
_symmetry.space_group_name_H-M   'P 1'
#
loop_
_entity.id
_entity.type
_entity.pdbx_description
1 polymer ?
#
loop_
_entity_poly.entity_id
_entity_poly.type
_entity_poly.pdbx_seq_one_letter_code
_entity_poly.pdbx_strand_id
1 'polypeptide(L)' 'MQKEIAVSVGISESALSLVLSRNTSDDGYGAESARALASQRRVTATKFSKTDERHMPIIKKGLLLG' A
#
# COMPACT_ATOMS: atom_id res chain seq x y z
N MET A 1 11.22 19.18 -9.03
CA MET A 1 11.85 18.13 -8.19
C MET A 1 11.04 16.83 -8.11
N GLN A 2 9.91 16.72 -7.39
CA GLN A 2 9.17 15.43 -7.32
C GLN A 2 8.61 14.98 -8.69
N LYS A 3 8.09 15.91 -9.49
CA LYS A 3 7.63 15.64 -10.86
C LYS A 3 8.71 15.03 -11.77
N GLU A 4 9.94 15.53 -11.71
CA GLU A 4 11.07 15.02 -12.51
C GLU A 4 11.48 13.61 -12.08
N ILE A 5 11.48 13.35 -10.76
CA ILE A 5 11.74 12.02 -10.21
C ILE A 5 10.63 11.04 -10.62
N ALA A 6 9.38 11.47 -10.60
CA ALA A 6 8.26 10.64 -10.99
C ALA A 6 8.37 10.23 -12.47
N VAL A 7 8.74 11.17 -13.34
CA VAL A 7 9.00 10.92 -14.77
C VAL A 7 10.19 9.97 -14.96
N SER A 8 11.30 10.15 -14.24
CA SER A 8 12.49 9.29 -14.41
C SER A 8 12.26 7.85 -13.93
N VAL A 9 11.41 7.65 -12.92
CA VAL A 9 11.05 6.34 -12.38
C VAL A 9 9.83 5.73 -13.11
N GLY A 10 9.20 6.48 -14.03
CA GLY A 10 8.07 6.01 -14.83
C GLY A 10 6.77 5.85 -14.03
N ILE A 11 6.57 6.63 -12.97
CA ILE A 11 5.36 6.62 -12.15
C ILE A 11 4.68 7.99 -12.13
N SER A 12 3.39 8.03 -11.82
CA SER A 12 2.69 9.30 -11.62
C SER A 12 3.24 10.04 -10.39
N GLU A 13 3.25 11.37 -10.44
CA GLU A 13 3.66 12.22 -9.31
C GLU A 13 2.83 11.94 -8.04
N SER A 14 1.54 11.68 -8.18
CA SER A 14 0.67 11.30 -7.05
C SER A 14 1.10 9.97 -6.41
N ALA A 15 1.45 8.97 -7.22
CA ALA A 15 2.00 7.71 -6.73
C ALA A 15 3.34 7.91 -6.02
N LEU A 16 4.23 8.75 -6.56
CA LEU A 16 5.50 9.07 -5.91
C LEU A 16 5.28 9.77 -4.56
N SER A 17 4.40 10.77 -4.51
CA SER A 17 4.06 11.49 -3.29
C SER A 17 3.44 10.56 -2.23
N LEU A 18 2.54 9.66 -2.64
CA LEU A 18 1.96 8.64 -1.76
C LEU A 18 3.01 7.67 -1.21
N VAL A 19 3.97 7.25 -2.05
CA VAL A 19 5.06 6.37 -1.63
C VAL A 19 5.97 7.10 -0.64
N LEU A 20 6.35 8.34 -0.92
CA LEU A 20 7.18 9.14 -0.01
C LEU A 20 6.46 9.38 1.32
N SER A 21 5.21 9.84 1.31
CA SER A 21 4.47 10.13 2.54
C SER A 21 4.29 8.90 3.44
N ARG A 22 4.15 7.70 2.86
CA ARG A 22 4.05 6.46 3.63
C ARG A 22 5.38 5.98 4.21
N ASN A 23 6.50 6.33 3.59
CA ASN A 23 7.82 5.77 3.88
C ASN A 23 8.80 6.78 4.53
N THR A 24 8.40 8.04 4.63
CA THR A 24 9.15 9.11 5.30
C THR A 24 8.78 9.15 6.78
N SER A 25 9.77 9.24 7.66
CA SER A 25 9.61 9.52 9.09
C SER A 25 9.80 11.01 9.39
N ASP A 26 9.63 11.42 10.65
CA ASP A 26 9.84 12.82 11.06
C ASP A 26 11.27 13.33 10.76
N ASP A 27 12.26 12.42 10.76
CA ASP A 27 13.66 12.70 10.39
C ASP A 27 13.91 12.70 8.87
N GLY A 28 12.86 12.56 8.06
CA GLY A 28 12.94 12.49 6.60
C GLY A 28 12.94 11.07 6.04
N TYR A 29 13.34 10.94 4.77
CA TYR A 29 13.37 9.66 4.05
C TYR A 29 14.72 8.95 4.27
N GLY A 30 14.67 7.73 4.79
CA GLY A 30 15.82 6.82 4.88
C GLY A 30 15.46 5.46 4.30
N ALA A 31 16.33 4.88 3.46
CA ALA A 31 16.03 3.62 2.76
C ALA A 31 15.75 2.45 3.72
N GLU A 32 16.52 2.35 4.80
CA GLU A 32 16.33 1.31 5.82
C GLU A 32 15.02 1.52 6.61
N SER A 33 14.74 2.75 7.03
CA SER A 33 13.49 3.11 7.73
C SER A 33 12.26 2.88 6.84
N ALA A 34 12.33 3.27 5.57
CA ALA A 34 11.29 3.01 4.58
C ALA A 34 11.02 1.50 4.42
N ARG A 35 12.07 0.69 4.37
CA ARG A 35 11.98 -0.77 4.29
C ARG A 35 11.37 -1.37 5.56
N ALA A 36 11.76 -0.87 6.73
CA ALA A 36 11.19 -1.29 8.01
C ALA A 36 9.69 -0.97 8.08
N LEU A 37 9.29 0.26 7.73
CA LEU A 37 7.88 0.68 7.70
C LEU A 37 7.06 -0.13 6.69
N ALA A 38 7.61 -0.40 5.50
CA ALA A 38 6.95 -1.26 4.51
C ALA A 38 6.76 -2.69 5.03
N SER A 39 7.76 -3.23 5.73
CA SER A 39 7.70 -4.57 6.35
C SER A 39 6.66 -4.60 7.47
N GLN A 40 6.66 -3.59 8.35
CA GLN A 40 5.69 -3.47 9.43
C GLN A 40 4.26 -3.43 8.89
N ARG A 41 3.99 -2.63 7.84
CA ARG A 41 2.66 -2.59 7.19
C ARG A 41 2.22 -3.94 6.66
N ARG A 42 3.12 -4.79 6.15
CA ARG A 42 2.76 -6.14 5.69
C ARG A 42 2.37 -7.06 6.84
N VAL A 43 2.97 -6.86 8.01
CA VAL A 43 2.66 -7.63 9.23
C VAL A 43 1.38 -7.13 9.89
N THR A 44 1.22 -5.81 10.01
CA THR A 44 0.09 -5.17 10.71
C THR A 44 -1.14 -4.95 9.84
N ALA A 45 -1.04 -5.17 8.53
CA ALA A 45 -2.21 -5.17 7.65
C ALA A 45 -3.25 -6.13 8.22
N THR A 46 -4.38 -5.58 8.65
CA THR A 46 -5.45 -6.36 9.27
C THR A 46 -5.95 -7.40 8.28
N LYS A 47 -5.69 -8.67 8.56
CA LYS A 47 -6.18 -9.80 7.76
C LYS A 47 -7.47 -10.30 8.38
N PHE A 48 -8.55 -10.17 7.63
CA PHE A 48 -9.83 -10.75 8.03
C PHE A 48 -9.92 -12.20 7.57
N SER A 49 -10.53 -13.06 8.39
CA SER A 49 -10.77 -14.46 8.01
C SER A 49 -11.56 -14.53 6.71
N LYS A 50 -11.40 -15.60 5.92
CA LYS A 50 -12.26 -15.86 4.76
C LYS A 50 -13.75 -16.00 5.15
N THR A 51 -14.02 -16.34 6.41
CA THR A 51 -15.36 -16.46 6.98
C THR A 51 -15.89 -15.15 7.58
N ASP A 52 -15.11 -14.07 7.52
CA ASP A 52 -15.52 -12.76 8.03
C ASP A 52 -16.73 -12.21 7.24
N GLU A 53 -17.69 -11.63 7.95
CA GLU A 53 -18.94 -11.13 7.35
C GLU A 53 -18.70 -10.10 6.24
N ARG A 54 -17.62 -9.32 6.33
CA ARG A 54 -17.23 -8.36 5.30
C ARG A 54 -16.92 -9.00 3.94
N HIS A 55 -16.56 -10.28 3.93
CA HIS A 55 -16.27 -11.01 2.71
C HIS A 55 -17.51 -11.68 2.10
N MET A 56 -18.62 -11.78 2.83
CA MET A 56 -19.85 -12.44 2.37
C MET A 56 -20.41 -11.85 1.06
N PRO A 57 -20.42 -10.52 0.82
CA PRO A 57 -20.88 -9.97 -0.45
C PRO A 57 -20.07 -10.48 -1.65
N ILE A 58 -18.74 -10.58 -1.50
CA ILE A 58 -17.84 -11.06 -2.55
C ILE A 58 -18.04 -12.56 -2.79
N ILE A 59 -18.14 -13.35 -1.72
CA ILE A 59 -18.36 -14.79 -1.78
C ILE A 59 -19.70 -15.11 -2.46
N LYS A 60 -20.78 -14.42 -2.07
CA LYS A 60 -22.11 -14.57 -2.69
C LYS A 60 -22.07 -14.24 -4.18
N LYS A 61 -21.39 -13.15 -4.56
CA LYS A 61 -21.25 -12.77 -5.97
C LYS A 61 -20.46 -13.81 -6.77
N GLY A 62 -19.42 -14.41 -6.18
CA GLY A 62 -18.65 -15.49 -6.82
C GLY A 62 -19.47 -16.77 -7.03
N LEU A 63 -20.28 -17.15 -6.04
CA LEU A 63 -21.15 -18.32 -6.13
C LEU A 63 -22.23 -18.20 -7.20
N LEU A 64 -22.75 -17.00 -7.46
CA LEU A 64 -23.78 -16.76 -8.48
C LEU A 64 -23.24 -16.75 -9.93
N LEU A 65 -21.92 -16.77 -10.10
CA LEU A 65 -21.27 -16.75 -11.41
C LEU A 65 -20.85 -18.14 -11.91
N GLY A 66 -21.01 -19.19 -11.08
CA GLY A 66 -20.75 -20.59 -11.43
C GLY A 66 -22.03 -21.40 -11.50
#